data_AF-A0A3M6VM92-F1
#
_entry.id   AF-A0A3M6VM92-F1
#
_cell.length_a   1.000
_cell.length_b   1.000
_cell.length_c   1.000
_cell.angle_alpha   90.00
_cell.angle_beta   90.00
_cell.angle_gamma   90.00
#
_symmetry.space_group_name_H-M   'P 1'
#
loop_
_entity.id
_entity.type
_entity.pdbx_description
1 polymer ?
#
loop_
_entity_poly.entity_id
_entity_poly.type
_entity_poly.pdbx_seq_one_letter_code
_entity_poly.pdbx_strand_id
1 'polypeptide(L)'
;MGFPFDSWQEYQFQEVCLPALKTYMKQYGDLFVPQKFVVPEEEEEEEEEGVIWPRATRGYKLGLVVAKLRKQMQQQKQREQQLLKDKKKQMATSAALPPLPKNQVDALNELGFVWRVRDTKWYQFFLPGLRRYRELNGNADVPLAFTVPSHQEDPRWPKTLEGYMLGRHVHMVRSGKYATQVRDSKRELDELGFSFRLVDKAWVESIFPALEVFSTQYGHCDVWQDFVVPLEEPWPTDSWGLKLGDTVKNIRRGAYDTQVQAARKELDALGFVWNARHRVEKFVRSVVIPALTTYQRLHGNDALVTTDFVVPDRDSNWPVLSRGFKLGQWITRVRSGQVALSPKLRSELDKVGFVWRSYDRRWTDILLPAFQAYAELHGGTCASMSTKFTVPPEAPYPRTAWGVNLGGALWHIRNGDSYVNCEDKQRELRALGILADDAVA
;
A
#
# COMPACT_ATOMS: atom_id res chain seq x y z
N MET A 1 47.89 -18.92 -53.89
CA MET A 1 46.42 -19.07 -53.85
C MET A 1 45.89 -18.06 -52.85
N GLY A 2 45.00 -17.16 -53.28
CA GLY A 2 44.36 -16.19 -52.39
C GLY A 2 43.40 -16.89 -51.43
N PHE A 3 43.23 -16.32 -50.23
CA PHE A 3 42.24 -16.78 -49.28
C PHE A 3 40.84 -16.57 -49.90
N PRO A 4 39.97 -17.59 -49.97
CA PRO A 4 38.68 -17.54 -50.69
C PRO A 4 37.61 -16.65 -50.03
N PHE A 5 37.98 -15.86 -49.02
CA PHE A 5 37.08 -14.99 -48.26
C PHE A 5 37.65 -13.58 -48.18
N ASP A 6 36.78 -12.58 -48.28
CA ASP A 6 37.16 -11.16 -48.23
C ASP A 6 37.62 -10.75 -46.82
N SER A 7 37.28 -11.52 -45.79
CA SER A 7 37.75 -11.30 -44.41
C SER A 7 37.76 -12.56 -43.55
N TRP A 8 38.64 -12.60 -42.53
CA TRP A 8 38.66 -13.64 -41.50
C TRP A 8 37.32 -13.77 -40.75
N GLN A 9 36.59 -12.66 -40.59
CA GLN A 9 35.29 -12.64 -39.93
C GLN A 9 34.22 -13.40 -40.72
N GLU A 10 34.31 -13.35 -42.05
CA GLU A 10 33.39 -14.07 -42.94
C GLU A 10 33.68 -15.57 -42.95
N TYR A 11 34.97 -15.95 -42.99
CA TYR A 11 35.39 -17.34 -42.80
C TYR A 11 34.87 -17.90 -41.47
N GLN A 12 35.11 -17.19 -40.36
CA GLN A 12 34.64 -17.61 -39.05
C GLN A 12 33.11 -17.73 -38.98
N PHE A 13 32.37 -16.91 -39.71
CA PHE A 13 30.91 -17.03 -39.77
C PHE A 13 30.45 -18.24 -40.60
N GLN A 14 30.98 -18.40 -41.81
CA GLN A 14 30.54 -19.42 -42.76
C GLN A 14 31.03 -20.83 -42.40
N GLU A 15 32.26 -20.97 -41.93
CA GLU A 15 32.91 -22.27 -41.71
C GLU A 15 32.85 -22.74 -40.24
N VAL A 16 32.62 -21.80 -39.29
CA VAL A 16 32.57 -22.13 -37.86
C VAL A 16 31.19 -21.86 -37.28
N CYS A 17 30.65 -20.65 -37.42
CA CYS A 17 29.40 -20.29 -36.76
C CYS A 17 28.17 -20.99 -37.37
N LEU A 18 28.00 -20.96 -38.70
CA LEU A 18 26.84 -21.59 -39.36
C LEU A 18 26.83 -23.12 -39.19
N PRO A 19 27.95 -23.86 -39.37
CA PRO A 19 27.95 -25.31 -39.19
C PRO A 19 27.71 -25.68 -37.73
N ALA A 20 28.24 -24.91 -36.78
CA ALA A 20 27.95 -25.12 -35.36
C ALA A 20 26.45 -24.93 -35.04
N LEU A 21 25.80 -23.90 -35.60
CA LEU A 21 24.36 -23.68 -35.40
C LEU A 21 23.49 -24.77 -36.06
N LYS A 22 23.85 -25.24 -37.26
CA LYS A 22 23.17 -26.35 -37.93
C LYS A 22 23.26 -27.64 -37.11
N THR A 23 24.45 -27.92 -36.57
CA THR A 23 24.71 -29.11 -35.73
C THR A 23 23.93 -29.01 -34.42
N TYR A 24 23.95 -27.83 -33.78
CA TYR A 24 23.15 -27.55 -32.58
C TYR A 24 21.66 -27.76 -32.83
N MET A 25 21.13 -27.23 -33.94
CA MET A 25 19.72 -27.39 -34.32
C MET A 25 19.36 -28.87 -34.53
N LYS A 26 20.25 -29.66 -35.14
CA LYS A 26 20.04 -31.09 -35.35
C LYS A 26 20.03 -31.87 -34.04
N GLN A 27 20.87 -31.49 -33.07
CA GLN A 27 20.99 -32.18 -31.79
C GLN A 27 19.88 -31.80 -30.79
N TYR A 28 19.57 -30.50 -30.67
CA TYR A 28 18.65 -29.99 -29.64
C TYR A 28 17.26 -29.63 -30.18
N GLY A 29 17.07 -29.62 -31.50
CA GLY A 29 15.79 -29.27 -32.14
C GLY A 29 15.42 -27.78 -32.06
N ASP A 30 16.18 -26.97 -31.32
CA ASP A 30 15.98 -25.52 -31.20
C ASP A 30 17.30 -24.74 -31.35
N LEU A 31 17.19 -23.42 -31.52
CA LEU A 31 18.34 -22.49 -31.60
C LEU A 31 18.47 -21.62 -30.34
N PHE A 32 18.00 -22.12 -29.18
CA PHE A 32 18.15 -21.46 -27.89
C PHE A 32 19.49 -21.78 -27.22
N VAL A 33 20.58 -21.46 -27.92
CA VAL A 33 21.93 -21.67 -27.40
C VAL A 33 22.15 -20.92 -26.07
N PRO A 34 22.45 -21.61 -24.96
CA PRO A 34 22.78 -20.97 -23.68
C PRO A 34 24.05 -20.12 -23.78
N GLN A 35 24.11 -19.00 -23.05
CA GLN A 35 25.25 -18.08 -23.13
C GLN A 35 26.60 -18.73 -22.74
N LYS A 36 26.58 -19.71 -21.83
CA LYS A 36 27.77 -20.44 -21.37
C LYS A 36 28.13 -21.65 -22.25
N PHE A 37 27.35 -21.93 -23.29
CA PHE A 37 27.56 -23.10 -24.14
C PHE A 37 28.85 -22.96 -24.96
N VAL A 38 29.66 -24.00 -24.89
CA VAL A 38 30.90 -24.19 -25.65
C VAL A 38 30.76 -25.53 -26.37
N VAL A 39 31.13 -25.57 -27.65
CA VAL A 39 31.10 -26.80 -28.43
C VAL A 39 32.11 -27.80 -27.82
N PRO A 40 31.69 -29.05 -27.53
CA PRO A 40 32.59 -30.07 -26.98
C PRO A 40 33.87 -30.26 -27.81
N GLU A 41 35.00 -30.50 -27.13
CA GLU A 41 36.31 -30.68 -27.77
C GLU A 41 36.63 -32.14 -28.10
N GLU A 42 36.06 -33.09 -27.36
CA GLU A 42 36.39 -34.51 -27.46
C GLU A 42 35.39 -35.30 -28.32
N GLU A 43 35.92 -36.30 -29.03
CA GLU A 43 35.14 -37.43 -29.52
C GLU A 43 34.87 -38.30 -28.30
N GLU A 44 33.82 -38.02 -27.53
CA GLU A 44 33.34 -39.00 -26.57
C GLU A 44 32.79 -40.18 -27.37
N GLU A 45 33.67 -41.18 -27.56
CA GLU A 45 33.33 -42.56 -27.90
C GLU A 45 32.40 -43.07 -26.81
N GLU A 46 31.08 -42.92 -27.04
CA GLU A 46 29.99 -43.78 -26.56
C GLU A 46 28.69 -42.98 -26.66
N GLU A 47 27.97 -43.18 -27.76
CA GLU A 47 26.56 -43.63 -27.75
C GLU A 47 25.98 -43.54 -29.17
N GLU A 48 25.31 -44.62 -29.54
CA GLU A 48 24.71 -44.88 -30.83
C GLU A 48 23.86 -43.69 -31.31
N GLU A 49 24.12 -43.21 -32.53
CA GLU A 49 23.39 -42.13 -33.24
C GLU A 49 23.68 -40.66 -32.84
N GLY A 50 24.83 -40.36 -32.22
CA GLY A 50 25.25 -38.98 -31.91
C GLY A 50 25.62 -38.11 -33.14
N VAL A 51 25.16 -36.85 -33.17
CA VAL A 51 25.51 -35.87 -34.22
C VAL A 51 26.98 -35.40 -34.06
N ILE A 52 27.84 -35.72 -35.02
CA ILE A 52 29.27 -35.34 -35.01
C ILE A 52 29.44 -33.85 -35.27
N TRP A 53 30.14 -33.16 -34.36
CA TRP A 53 30.50 -31.74 -34.51
C TRP A 53 31.67 -31.55 -35.49
N PRO A 54 31.57 -30.64 -36.48
CA PRO A 54 32.67 -30.39 -37.41
C PRO A 54 33.94 -29.95 -36.68
N ARG A 55 35.12 -30.42 -37.12
CA ARG A 55 36.42 -30.13 -36.48
C ARG A 55 36.68 -28.64 -36.26
N ALA A 56 36.28 -27.81 -37.21
CA ALA A 56 36.44 -26.35 -37.13
C ALA A 56 35.60 -25.70 -36.01
N THR A 57 34.60 -26.40 -35.46
CA THR A 57 33.67 -25.89 -34.45
C THR A 57 34.01 -26.28 -33.03
N ARG A 58 34.96 -27.21 -32.83
CA ARG A 58 35.36 -27.73 -31.51
C ARG A 58 35.94 -26.61 -30.62
N GLY A 59 35.57 -26.58 -29.34
CA GLY A 59 36.00 -25.55 -28.38
C GLY A 59 35.41 -24.15 -28.64
N TYR A 60 34.54 -24.00 -29.63
CA TYR A 60 33.97 -22.71 -29.99
C TYR A 60 32.92 -22.27 -28.97
N LYS A 61 33.07 -21.05 -28.44
CA LYS A 61 32.13 -20.43 -27.48
C LYS A 61 30.86 -19.94 -28.18
N LEU A 62 30.11 -20.85 -28.79
CA LEU A 62 28.93 -20.58 -29.60
C LEU A 62 27.90 -19.73 -28.83
N GLY A 63 27.72 -19.97 -27.53
CA GLY A 63 26.80 -19.21 -26.68
C GLY A 63 27.11 -17.71 -26.59
N LEU A 64 28.39 -17.34 -26.49
CA LEU A 64 28.82 -15.94 -26.44
C LEU A 64 28.65 -15.25 -27.81
N VAL A 65 28.92 -15.99 -28.89
CA VAL A 65 28.80 -15.48 -30.26
C VAL A 65 27.34 -15.24 -30.60
N VAL A 66 26.46 -16.19 -30.30
CA VAL A 66 25.00 -16.03 -30.44
C VAL A 66 24.48 -14.84 -29.63
N ALA A 67 24.96 -14.66 -28.40
CA ALA A 67 24.60 -13.49 -27.59
C ALA A 67 25.08 -12.17 -28.22
N LYS A 68 26.30 -12.16 -28.81
CA LYS A 68 26.86 -11.02 -29.53
C LYS A 68 26.05 -10.67 -30.79
N LEU A 69 25.68 -11.67 -31.60
CA LEU A 69 24.84 -11.51 -32.79
C LEU A 69 23.48 -10.88 -32.44
N ARG A 70 22.83 -11.39 -31.39
CA ARG A 70 21.56 -10.83 -30.89
C ARG A 70 21.72 -9.37 -30.44
N LYS A 71 22.80 -9.04 -29.73
CA LYS A 71 23.10 -7.67 -29.28
C LYS A 71 23.37 -6.72 -30.44
N GLN A 72 24.11 -7.16 -31.47
CA GLN A 72 24.38 -6.38 -32.68
C GLN A 72 23.08 -6.02 -33.41
N MET A 73 22.18 -6.99 -33.61
CA MET A 73 20.91 -6.74 -34.29
C MET A 73 19.99 -5.81 -33.49
N GLN A 74 19.98 -5.92 -32.16
CA GLN A 74 19.24 -5.00 -31.30
C GLN A 74 19.75 -3.56 -31.41
N GLN A 75 21.08 -3.37 -31.38
CA GLN A 75 21.71 -2.06 -31.54
C GLN A 75 21.43 -1.47 -32.93
N GLN A 76 21.44 -2.30 -33.98
CA GLN A 76 21.13 -1.87 -35.35
C GLN A 76 19.67 -1.40 -35.48
N LYS A 77 18.70 -2.16 -34.96
CA LYS A 77 17.28 -1.73 -34.96
C LYS A 77 17.05 -0.46 -34.13
N GLN A 78 17.75 -0.29 -33.01
CA GLN A 78 17.68 0.94 -32.21
C GLN A 78 18.24 2.13 -32.98
N ARG A 79 19.37 1.96 -33.69
CA ARG A 79 19.93 2.99 -34.57
C ARG A 79 18.97 3.37 -35.68
N GLU A 80 18.36 2.40 -36.36
CA GLU A 80 17.37 2.65 -37.43
C GLU A 80 16.13 3.39 -36.91
N GLN A 81 15.59 2.98 -35.76
CA GLN A 81 14.46 3.68 -35.12
C GLN A 81 14.83 5.08 -34.65
N GLN A 82 16.07 5.28 -34.16
CA GLN A 82 16.56 6.60 -33.76
C GLN A 82 16.79 7.48 -34.99
N LEU A 83 17.36 6.97 -36.08
CA LEU A 83 17.50 7.68 -37.37
C LEU A 83 16.14 8.08 -37.96
N LEU A 84 15.11 7.24 -37.79
CA LEU A 84 13.76 7.54 -38.24
C LEU A 84 13.09 8.65 -37.39
N LYS A 85 13.45 8.75 -36.10
CA LYS A 85 12.98 9.80 -35.18
C LYS A 85 13.79 11.10 -35.31
N ASP A 86 15.09 10.99 -35.51
CA ASP A 86 16.06 12.09 -35.61
C ASP A 86 16.40 12.38 -37.09
N LYS A 87 15.40 12.85 -37.86
CA LYS A 87 15.69 13.70 -39.03
C LYS A 87 16.24 15.09 -38.63
N LYS A 88 16.45 15.35 -37.32
CA LYS A 88 17.10 16.55 -36.78
C LYS A 88 18.20 16.15 -35.78
N LYS A 89 19.42 16.57 -36.12
CA LYS A 89 20.70 16.51 -35.37
C LYS A 89 21.56 15.25 -35.51
N GLN A 90 22.77 15.51 -36.01
CA GLN A 90 23.89 14.60 -36.08
C GLN A 90 24.55 14.36 -34.71
N MET A 91 24.95 13.10 -34.55
CA MET A 91 26.10 12.54 -33.83
C MET A 91 26.23 12.74 -32.31
N ALA A 92 26.41 11.63 -31.61
CA ALA A 92 27.63 11.38 -30.83
C ALA A 92 27.87 9.88 -30.59
N THR A 93 29.16 9.55 -30.54
CA THR A 93 29.82 8.26 -30.43
C THR A 93 29.73 7.63 -29.04
N SER A 94 29.49 6.31 -28.95
CA SER A 94 30.06 5.44 -27.91
C SER A 94 30.09 3.98 -28.38
N ALA A 95 31.05 3.23 -27.84
CA ALA A 95 31.47 1.85 -28.15
C ALA A 95 30.38 0.86 -28.60
N ALA A 96 29.97 0.94 -29.87
CA ALA A 96 28.91 0.12 -30.44
C ALA A 96 29.49 -0.80 -31.51
N LEU A 97 29.04 -2.06 -31.48
CA LEU A 97 29.56 -3.11 -32.36
C LEU A 97 29.25 -2.79 -33.83
N PRO A 98 30.07 -3.29 -34.78
CA PRO A 98 29.82 -3.10 -36.19
C PRO A 98 28.46 -3.72 -36.58
N PRO A 99 27.73 -3.09 -37.52
CA PRO A 99 26.45 -3.62 -38.02
C PRO A 99 26.66 -4.98 -38.68
N LEU A 100 25.63 -5.83 -38.63
CA LEU A 100 25.67 -7.16 -39.24
C LEU A 100 25.51 -7.04 -40.76
N PRO A 101 26.34 -7.73 -41.56
CA PRO A 101 26.13 -7.85 -43.01
C PRO A 101 24.79 -8.52 -43.31
N LYS A 102 24.08 -8.04 -44.33
CA LYS A 102 22.77 -8.59 -44.73
C LYS A 102 22.83 -10.09 -45.02
N ASN A 103 23.86 -10.53 -45.75
CA ASN A 103 24.09 -11.93 -46.09
C ASN A 103 24.16 -12.84 -44.84
N GLN A 104 24.72 -12.36 -43.74
CA GLN A 104 24.79 -13.12 -42.49
C GLN A 104 23.42 -13.20 -41.80
N VAL A 105 22.63 -12.13 -41.86
CA VAL A 105 21.27 -12.09 -41.32
C VAL A 105 20.35 -13.02 -42.11
N ASP A 106 20.45 -13.02 -43.43
CA ASP A 106 19.64 -13.87 -44.32
C ASP A 106 19.95 -15.35 -44.10
N ALA A 107 21.24 -15.73 -44.03
CA ALA A 107 21.64 -17.11 -43.71
C ALA A 107 21.16 -17.56 -42.32
N LEU A 108 21.14 -16.68 -41.32
CA LEU A 108 20.59 -16.98 -39.99
C LEU A 108 19.06 -17.08 -40.01
N ASN A 109 18.37 -16.26 -40.81
CA ASN A 109 16.92 -16.32 -40.97
C ASN A 109 16.48 -17.60 -41.68
N GLU A 110 17.21 -18.06 -42.70
CA GLU A 110 16.98 -19.33 -43.37
C GLU A 110 17.11 -20.53 -42.42
N LEU A 111 18.01 -20.43 -41.43
CA LEU A 111 18.14 -21.43 -40.36
C LEU A 111 17.05 -21.32 -39.28
N GLY A 112 16.15 -20.34 -39.36
CA GLY A 112 15.11 -20.11 -38.34
C GLY A 112 15.67 -19.51 -37.04
N PHE A 113 16.79 -18.77 -37.11
CA PHE A 113 17.46 -18.25 -35.92
C PHE A 113 16.58 -17.26 -35.13
N VAL A 114 16.42 -17.56 -33.84
CA VAL A 114 15.63 -16.73 -32.92
C VAL A 114 16.43 -15.51 -32.46
N TRP A 115 16.14 -14.36 -33.08
CA TRP A 115 16.70 -13.06 -32.71
C TRP A 115 16.18 -12.53 -31.37
N ARG A 116 14.87 -12.69 -31.11
CA ARG A 116 14.21 -12.25 -29.87
C ARG A 116 13.70 -13.44 -29.07
N VAL A 117 14.60 -14.01 -28.27
CA VAL A 117 14.31 -15.15 -27.39
C VAL A 117 13.07 -14.92 -26.52
N ARG A 118 12.83 -13.67 -26.08
CA ARG A 118 11.69 -13.32 -25.24
C ARG A 118 10.35 -13.45 -25.98
N ASP A 119 10.30 -13.04 -27.23
CA ASP A 119 9.08 -13.08 -28.06
C ASP A 119 8.76 -14.54 -28.39
N THR A 120 9.77 -15.34 -28.76
CA THR A 120 9.55 -16.77 -29.03
C THR A 120 9.10 -17.52 -27.78
N LYS A 121 9.70 -17.26 -26.60
CA LYS A 121 9.20 -17.81 -25.32
C LYS A 121 7.77 -17.38 -25.01
N TRP A 122 7.38 -16.17 -25.40
CA TRP A 122 6.05 -15.65 -25.19
C TRP A 122 5.01 -16.34 -26.07
N TYR A 123 5.23 -16.36 -27.38
CA TYR A 123 4.24 -16.87 -28.35
C TYR A 123 4.22 -18.40 -28.48
N GLN A 124 5.35 -19.08 -28.32
CA GLN A 124 5.40 -20.54 -28.47
C GLN A 124 5.11 -21.30 -27.17
N PHE A 125 5.46 -20.72 -26.02
CA PHE A 125 5.34 -21.43 -24.75
C PHE A 125 4.31 -20.78 -23.81
N PHE A 126 4.49 -19.49 -23.49
CA PHE A 126 3.66 -18.83 -22.48
C PHE A 126 2.19 -18.72 -22.88
N LEU A 127 1.87 -18.15 -24.06
CA LEU A 127 0.48 -17.97 -24.49
C LEU A 127 -0.24 -19.31 -24.70
N PRO A 128 0.30 -20.30 -25.45
CA PRO A 128 -0.35 -21.61 -25.57
C PRO A 128 -0.52 -22.31 -24.23
N GLY A 129 0.48 -22.23 -23.34
CA GLY A 129 0.40 -22.80 -22.00
C GLY A 129 -0.68 -22.14 -21.14
N LEU A 130 -0.81 -20.81 -21.21
CA LEU A 130 -1.83 -20.07 -20.47
C LEU A 130 -3.25 -20.36 -21.00
N ARG A 131 -3.43 -20.43 -22.33
CA ARG A 131 -4.71 -20.83 -22.94
C ARG A 131 -5.12 -22.21 -22.45
N ARG A 132 -4.19 -23.17 -22.47
CA ARG A 132 -4.48 -24.54 -22.04
C ARG A 132 -4.76 -24.64 -20.55
N TYR A 133 -4.00 -23.90 -19.73
CA TYR A 133 -4.27 -23.83 -18.30
C TYR A 133 -5.69 -23.33 -18.00
N ARG A 134 -6.12 -22.26 -18.69
CA ARG A 134 -7.47 -21.72 -18.54
C ARG A 134 -8.55 -22.72 -18.94
N GLU A 135 -8.37 -23.45 -20.03
CA GLU A 135 -9.31 -24.49 -20.47
C GLU A 135 -9.46 -25.60 -19.43
N LEU A 136 -8.39 -25.95 -18.71
CA LEU A 136 -8.40 -27.03 -17.72
C LEU A 136 -8.91 -26.59 -16.35
N ASN A 137 -8.52 -25.39 -15.91
CA ASN A 137 -8.77 -24.91 -14.55
C ASN A 137 -9.90 -23.88 -14.47
N GLY A 138 -10.42 -23.41 -15.60
CA GLY A 138 -11.45 -22.35 -15.69
C GLY A 138 -10.92 -20.94 -15.39
N ASN A 139 -9.72 -20.81 -14.82
CA ASN A 139 -9.07 -19.53 -14.52
C ASN A 139 -7.66 -19.43 -15.10
N ALA A 140 -7.15 -18.21 -15.26
CA ALA A 140 -5.78 -17.94 -15.72
C ALA A 140 -4.79 -17.77 -14.56
N ASP A 141 -5.16 -18.24 -13.36
CA ASP A 141 -4.42 -18.03 -12.12
C ASP A 141 -3.48 -19.19 -11.84
N VAL A 142 -2.32 -19.13 -12.49
CA VAL A 142 -1.28 -20.16 -12.40
C VAL A 142 -0.46 -20.00 -11.11
N PRO A 143 -0.35 -21.05 -10.25
CA PRO A 143 0.50 -21.06 -9.07
C PRO A 143 1.99 -20.90 -9.42
N LEU A 144 2.77 -20.27 -8.54
CA LEU A 144 4.21 -20.01 -8.79
C LEU A 144 5.01 -21.30 -9.08
N ALA A 145 4.74 -22.37 -8.33
CA ALA A 145 5.43 -23.65 -8.45
C ALA A 145 4.87 -24.54 -9.58
N PHE A 146 3.84 -24.09 -10.30
CA PHE A 146 3.23 -24.90 -11.34
C PHE A 146 4.19 -25.07 -12.52
N THR A 147 4.50 -26.34 -12.77
CA THR A 147 5.24 -26.82 -13.93
C THR A 147 4.28 -27.66 -14.75
N VAL A 148 4.27 -27.46 -16.06
CA VAL A 148 3.47 -28.28 -16.98
C VAL A 148 3.93 -29.75 -16.85
N PRO A 149 3.01 -30.68 -16.51
CA PRO A 149 3.33 -32.10 -16.38
C PRO A 149 3.90 -32.70 -17.66
N SER A 150 4.53 -33.87 -17.56
CA SER A 150 4.93 -34.62 -18.75
C SER A 150 3.68 -34.99 -19.57
N HIS A 151 3.80 -35.01 -20.90
CA HIS A 151 2.69 -35.45 -21.76
C HIS A 151 2.28 -36.91 -21.47
N GLN A 152 3.20 -37.72 -20.91
CA GLN A 152 2.90 -39.07 -20.46
C GLN A 152 2.04 -39.11 -19.20
N GLU A 153 2.18 -38.11 -18.31
CA GLU A 153 1.41 -38.00 -17.07
C GLU A 153 0.04 -37.35 -17.31
N ASP A 154 0.00 -36.31 -18.14
CA ASP A 154 -1.24 -35.64 -18.52
C ASP A 154 -1.28 -35.37 -20.04
N PRO A 155 -1.94 -36.25 -20.81
CA PRO A 155 -2.06 -36.13 -22.26
C PRO A 155 -2.76 -34.85 -22.72
N ARG A 156 -3.42 -34.13 -21.81
CA ARG A 156 -4.09 -32.86 -22.10
C ARG A 156 -3.10 -31.74 -22.40
N TRP A 157 -1.84 -31.87 -22.01
CA TRP A 157 -0.80 -30.87 -22.26
C TRP A 157 -0.01 -31.17 -23.55
N PRO A 158 0.28 -30.18 -24.40
CA PRO A 158 1.13 -30.39 -25.58
C PRO A 158 2.55 -30.82 -25.22
N LYS A 159 3.13 -31.75 -25.99
CA LYS A 159 4.54 -32.19 -25.85
C LYS A 159 5.55 -31.05 -25.88
N THR A 160 5.25 -29.97 -26.62
CA THR A 160 6.11 -28.79 -26.70
C THR A 160 6.20 -28.00 -25.39
N LEU A 161 5.27 -28.20 -24.46
CA LEU A 161 5.20 -27.49 -23.18
C LEU A 161 5.64 -28.35 -22.00
N GLU A 162 6.04 -29.59 -22.24
CA GLU A 162 6.46 -30.54 -21.20
C GLU A 162 7.58 -29.97 -20.33
N GLY A 163 7.42 -30.05 -19.01
CA GLY A 163 8.39 -29.54 -18.03
C GLY A 163 8.50 -28.01 -17.97
N TYR A 164 7.63 -27.28 -18.67
CA TYR A 164 7.68 -25.83 -18.69
C TYR A 164 7.17 -25.21 -17.37
N MET A 165 8.00 -24.40 -16.72
CA MET A 165 7.63 -23.67 -15.50
C MET A 165 6.71 -22.47 -15.80
N LEU A 166 5.46 -22.74 -16.19
CA LEU A 166 4.47 -21.72 -16.51
C LEU A 166 4.22 -20.77 -15.34
N GLY A 167 4.17 -21.27 -14.11
CA GLY A 167 4.01 -20.47 -12.89
C GLY A 167 5.10 -19.43 -12.69
N ARG A 168 6.37 -19.83 -12.89
CA ARG A 168 7.51 -18.92 -12.83
C ARG A 168 7.46 -17.86 -13.93
N HIS A 169 6.98 -18.24 -15.13
CA HIS A 169 6.82 -17.27 -16.21
C HIS A 169 5.74 -16.25 -15.88
N VAL A 170 4.55 -16.69 -15.44
CA VAL A 170 3.47 -15.80 -14.98
C VAL A 170 3.98 -14.81 -13.94
N HIS A 171 4.78 -15.27 -12.97
CA HIS A 171 5.40 -14.38 -12.00
C HIS A 171 6.33 -13.33 -12.65
N MET A 172 7.15 -13.71 -13.64
CA MET A 172 7.99 -12.76 -14.40
C MET A 172 7.17 -11.77 -15.23
N VAL A 173 6.01 -12.18 -15.76
CA VAL A 173 5.08 -11.28 -16.45
C VAL A 173 4.52 -10.27 -15.46
N ARG A 174 4.02 -10.74 -14.31
CA ARG A 174 3.48 -9.91 -13.22
C ARG A 174 4.54 -8.98 -12.62
N SER A 175 5.82 -9.39 -12.59
CA SER A 175 6.94 -8.56 -12.14
C SER A 175 7.39 -7.51 -13.18
N GLY A 176 6.70 -7.39 -14.32
CA GLY A 176 6.97 -6.39 -15.35
C GLY A 176 8.15 -6.69 -16.27
N LYS A 177 8.79 -7.87 -16.19
CA LYS A 177 9.91 -8.20 -17.09
C LYS A 177 9.45 -8.16 -18.55
N TYR A 178 8.25 -8.65 -18.86
CA TYR A 178 7.71 -8.81 -20.22
C TYR A 178 6.81 -7.64 -20.68
N ALA A 179 7.05 -6.42 -20.21
CA ALA A 179 6.19 -5.26 -20.48
C ALA A 179 5.93 -4.99 -21.97
N THR A 180 6.91 -5.24 -22.85
CA THR A 180 6.74 -5.04 -24.30
C THR A 180 5.76 -6.05 -24.89
N GLN A 181 5.89 -7.33 -24.55
CA GLN A 181 5.04 -8.40 -25.06
C GLN A 181 3.62 -8.31 -24.47
N VAL A 182 3.51 -7.93 -23.19
CA VAL A 182 2.23 -7.66 -22.54
C VAL A 182 1.46 -6.55 -23.26
N ARG A 183 2.15 -5.49 -23.68
CA ARG A 183 1.50 -4.40 -24.42
C ARG A 183 1.01 -4.86 -25.78
N ASP A 184 1.80 -5.67 -26.48
CA ASP A 184 1.46 -6.15 -27.82
C ASP A 184 0.32 -7.19 -27.78
N SER A 185 0.27 -8.04 -26.76
CA SER A 185 -0.76 -9.08 -26.55
C SER A 185 -1.82 -8.70 -25.50
N LYS A 186 -2.00 -7.40 -25.20
CA LYS A 186 -2.89 -6.95 -24.11
C LYS A 186 -4.32 -7.48 -24.27
N ARG A 187 -4.89 -7.32 -25.47
CA ARG A 187 -6.25 -7.76 -25.78
C ARG A 187 -6.46 -9.25 -25.54
N GLU A 188 -5.48 -10.06 -25.95
CA GLU A 188 -5.55 -11.51 -25.78
C GLU A 188 -5.48 -11.90 -24.29
N LEU A 189 -4.62 -11.23 -23.52
CA LEU A 189 -4.55 -11.45 -22.07
C LEU A 189 -5.85 -11.05 -21.36
N ASP A 190 -6.48 -9.95 -21.79
CA ASP A 190 -7.78 -9.51 -21.28
C ASP A 190 -8.89 -10.53 -21.63
N GLU A 191 -8.92 -11.04 -22.87
CA GLU A 191 -9.85 -12.10 -23.30
C GLU A 191 -9.62 -13.42 -22.52
N LEU A 192 -8.38 -13.71 -22.14
CA LEU A 192 -8.00 -14.83 -21.28
C LEU A 192 -8.35 -14.63 -19.80
N GLY A 193 -8.76 -13.43 -19.38
CA GLY A 193 -9.00 -13.09 -17.97
C GLY A 193 -7.72 -13.09 -17.14
N PHE A 194 -6.57 -12.82 -17.75
CA PHE A 194 -5.28 -12.84 -17.07
C PHE A 194 -5.14 -11.64 -16.13
N SER A 195 -5.16 -11.92 -14.83
CA SER A 195 -4.99 -10.89 -13.81
C SER A 195 -3.51 -10.59 -13.56
N PHE A 196 -3.10 -9.35 -13.91
CA PHE A 196 -1.76 -8.82 -13.65
C PHE A 196 -1.48 -8.65 -12.16
N ARG A 197 -2.52 -8.35 -11.38
CA ARG A 197 -2.46 -8.26 -9.92
C ARG A 197 -3.60 -9.08 -9.34
N LEU A 198 -3.28 -10.28 -8.86
CA LEU A 198 -4.21 -11.11 -8.06
C LEU A 198 -4.83 -10.33 -6.89
N VAL A 199 -4.09 -9.34 -6.40
CA VAL A 199 -4.49 -8.41 -5.35
C VAL A 199 -5.72 -7.57 -5.73
N ASP A 200 -5.81 -7.11 -6.99
CA ASP A 200 -6.95 -6.31 -7.48
C ASP A 200 -8.21 -7.18 -7.57
N LYS A 201 -8.06 -8.38 -8.13
CA LYS A 201 -9.17 -9.35 -8.27
C LYS A 201 -9.72 -9.77 -6.91
N ALA A 202 -8.84 -10.20 -6.00
CA ALA A 202 -9.23 -10.56 -4.64
C ALA A 202 -9.88 -9.38 -3.89
N TRP A 203 -9.42 -8.15 -4.15
CA TRP A 203 -10.03 -6.96 -3.57
C TRP A 203 -11.48 -6.77 -4.04
N VAL A 204 -11.69 -6.80 -5.36
CA VAL A 204 -13.00 -6.52 -5.97
C VAL A 204 -14.00 -7.65 -5.79
N GLU A 205 -13.57 -8.90 -5.92
CA GLU A 205 -14.46 -10.07 -5.91
C GLU A 205 -14.71 -10.61 -4.48
N SER A 206 -13.72 -10.53 -3.60
CA SER A 206 -13.80 -11.16 -2.27
C SER A 206 -13.83 -10.15 -1.13
N ILE A 207 -12.82 -9.29 -1.03
CA ILE A 207 -12.57 -8.48 0.19
C ILE A 207 -13.58 -7.36 0.32
N PHE A 208 -13.79 -6.56 -0.72
CA PHE A 208 -14.67 -5.41 -0.67
C PHE A 208 -16.15 -5.81 -0.50
N PRO A 209 -16.69 -6.77 -1.28
CA PRO A 209 -18.05 -7.28 -1.05
C PRO A 209 -18.25 -7.88 0.35
N ALA A 210 -17.26 -8.58 0.90
CA ALA A 210 -17.34 -9.08 2.27
C ALA A 210 -17.39 -7.94 3.30
N LEU A 211 -16.67 -6.83 3.09
CA LEU A 211 -16.75 -5.67 3.96
C LEU A 211 -18.12 -4.98 3.89
N GLU A 212 -18.77 -4.95 2.72
CA GLU A 212 -20.13 -4.42 2.57
C GLU A 212 -21.16 -5.24 3.34
N VAL A 213 -21.09 -6.57 3.23
CA VAL A 213 -21.97 -7.48 3.98
C VAL A 213 -21.72 -7.34 5.48
N PHE A 214 -20.46 -7.30 5.91
CA PHE A 214 -20.09 -7.09 7.30
C PHE A 214 -20.65 -5.74 7.83
N SER A 215 -20.50 -4.66 7.05
CA SER A 215 -21.04 -3.35 7.39
C SER A 215 -22.55 -3.37 7.56
N THR A 216 -23.25 -4.02 6.63
CA THR A 216 -24.71 -4.13 6.66
C THR A 216 -25.21 -4.89 7.88
N GLN A 217 -24.51 -5.97 8.26
CA GLN A 217 -24.92 -6.82 9.38
C GLN A 217 -24.60 -6.22 10.75
N TYR A 218 -23.43 -5.58 10.90
CA TYR A 218 -22.94 -5.10 12.19
C TYR A 218 -23.01 -3.57 12.36
N GLY A 219 -23.35 -2.82 11.31
CA GLY A 219 -23.40 -1.35 11.30
C GLY A 219 -22.02 -0.68 11.40
N HIS A 220 -20.94 -1.47 11.35
CA HIS A 220 -19.56 -0.99 11.43
C HIS A 220 -18.60 -1.96 10.71
N CYS A 221 -17.47 -1.45 10.22
CA CYS A 221 -16.40 -2.26 9.64
C CYS A 221 -15.20 -2.45 10.59
N ASP A 222 -15.44 -2.61 11.91
CA ASP A 222 -14.39 -3.02 12.85
C ASP A 222 -14.36 -4.54 13.00
N VAL A 223 -13.85 -5.20 11.97
CA VAL A 223 -13.79 -6.67 11.90
C VAL A 223 -12.83 -7.20 12.97
N TRP A 224 -13.30 -8.18 13.75
CA TRP A 224 -12.50 -8.82 14.78
C TRP A 224 -11.43 -9.69 14.13
N GLN A 225 -10.26 -9.82 14.75
CA GLN A 225 -9.11 -10.43 14.07
C GLN A 225 -9.35 -11.89 13.65
N ASP A 226 -10.04 -12.67 14.50
CA ASP A 226 -10.31 -14.08 14.25
C ASP A 226 -11.55 -14.32 13.38
N PHE A 227 -12.19 -13.26 12.88
CA PHE A 227 -13.38 -13.38 12.07
C PHE A 227 -13.06 -13.99 10.70
N VAL A 228 -13.76 -15.10 10.42
CA VAL A 228 -13.73 -15.81 9.15
C VAL A 228 -15.11 -15.70 8.52
N VAL A 229 -15.16 -15.38 7.23
CA VAL A 229 -16.40 -15.25 6.48
C VAL A 229 -17.14 -16.61 6.46
N PRO A 230 -18.39 -16.68 6.92
CA PRO A 230 -19.22 -17.89 6.85
C PRO A 230 -19.44 -18.37 5.42
N LEU A 231 -19.68 -19.67 5.25
CA LEU A 231 -19.97 -20.32 3.96
C LEU A 231 -21.46 -20.25 3.58
N GLU A 232 -22.14 -19.16 3.96
CA GLU A 232 -23.60 -19.03 3.86
C GLU A 232 -23.98 -17.66 3.29
N GLU A 233 -25.16 -17.56 2.71
CA GLU A 233 -25.76 -16.27 2.38
C GLU A 233 -25.93 -15.44 3.67
N PRO A 234 -25.70 -14.11 3.66
CA PRO A 234 -25.58 -13.21 2.50
C PRO A 234 -24.14 -13.02 1.97
N TRP A 235 -23.17 -13.82 2.40
CA TRP A 235 -21.78 -13.63 2.01
C TRP A 235 -21.51 -14.09 0.57
N PRO A 236 -20.77 -13.33 -0.25
CA PRO A 236 -20.36 -13.73 -1.59
C PRO A 236 -19.57 -15.04 -1.58
N THR A 237 -19.82 -15.91 -2.55
CA THR A 237 -19.15 -17.23 -2.66
C THR A 237 -17.64 -17.12 -2.69
N ASP A 238 -17.11 -16.09 -3.38
CA ASP A 238 -15.67 -15.84 -3.51
C ASP A 238 -15.04 -15.31 -2.22
N SER A 239 -15.86 -14.96 -1.22
CA SER A 239 -15.41 -14.52 0.09
C SER A 239 -15.52 -15.60 1.16
N TRP A 240 -16.15 -16.74 0.89
CA TRP A 240 -16.34 -17.81 1.87
C TRP A 240 -15.01 -18.37 2.39
N GLY A 241 -14.90 -18.52 3.71
CA GLY A 241 -13.68 -18.98 4.37
C GLY A 241 -12.52 -17.96 4.39
N LEU A 242 -12.73 -16.75 3.86
CA LEU A 242 -11.75 -15.67 3.95
C LEU A 242 -11.58 -15.24 5.41
N LYS A 243 -10.34 -15.22 5.89
CA LYS A 243 -9.97 -14.63 7.19
C LYS A 243 -10.04 -13.11 7.13
N LEU A 244 -11.25 -12.56 7.01
CA LEU A 244 -11.49 -11.14 6.80
C LEU A 244 -10.89 -10.29 7.93
N GLY A 245 -10.87 -10.77 9.17
CA GLY A 245 -10.21 -10.10 10.29
C GLY A 245 -8.70 -9.89 10.09
N ASP A 246 -7.99 -10.94 9.69
CA ASP A 246 -6.56 -10.86 9.35
C ASP A 246 -6.31 -10.00 8.11
N THR A 247 -7.20 -10.07 7.11
CA THR A 247 -7.13 -9.21 5.91
C THR A 247 -7.26 -7.74 6.29
N VAL A 248 -8.24 -7.37 7.12
CA VAL A 248 -8.42 -6.00 7.63
C VAL A 248 -7.21 -5.55 8.44
N LYS A 249 -6.62 -6.42 9.26
CA LYS A 249 -5.36 -6.14 9.96
C LYS A 249 -4.21 -5.86 8.99
N ASN A 250 -4.09 -6.61 7.90
CA ASN A 250 -3.07 -6.40 6.89
C ASN A 250 -3.31 -5.11 6.09
N ILE A 251 -4.57 -4.79 5.77
CA ILE A 251 -4.96 -3.51 5.16
C ILE A 251 -4.50 -2.33 6.05
N ARG A 252 -4.74 -2.43 7.37
CA ARG A 252 -4.27 -1.43 8.35
C ARG A 252 -2.74 -1.33 8.43
N ARG A 253 -2.00 -2.37 8.03
CA ARG A 253 -0.52 -2.40 7.96
C ARG A 253 0.05 -1.90 6.62
N GLY A 254 -0.81 -1.50 5.68
CA GLY A 254 -0.39 -1.00 4.37
C GLY A 254 -0.42 -2.05 3.25
N ALA A 255 -1.00 -3.23 3.49
CA ALA A 255 -1.36 -4.12 2.38
C ALA A 255 -2.51 -3.51 1.56
N TYR A 256 -2.57 -3.80 0.27
CA TYR A 256 -3.60 -3.28 -0.64
C TYR A 256 -3.65 -1.74 -0.75
N ASP A 257 -2.55 -1.02 -0.48
CA ASP A 257 -2.54 0.45 -0.41
C ASP A 257 -3.10 1.09 -1.69
N THR A 258 -2.73 0.63 -2.88
CA THR A 258 -3.26 1.18 -4.14
C THR A 258 -4.79 1.05 -4.28
N GLN A 259 -5.35 -0.07 -3.83
CA GLN A 259 -6.78 -0.36 -3.90
C GLN A 259 -7.53 0.42 -2.80
N VAL A 260 -6.93 0.47 -1.61
CA VAL A 260 -7.41 1.24 -0.46
C VAL A 260 -7.49 2.73 -0.76
N GLN A 261 -6.49 3.30 -1.46
CA GLN A 261 -6.52 4.70 -1.86
C GLN A 261 -7.62 4.96 -2.89
N ALA A 262 -7.82 4.05 -3.85
CA ALA A 262 -8.89 4.15 -4.85
C ALA A 262 -10.28 4.06 -4.21
N ALA A 263 -10.50 3.08 -3.33
CA ALA A 263 -11.76 2.82 -2.63
C ALA A 263 -11.92 3.59 -1.31
N ARG A 264 -11.07 4.61 -1.05
CA ARG A 264 -10.99 5.26 0.27
C ARG A 264 -12.33 5.86 0.71
N LYS A 265 -13.01 6.56 -0.21
CA LYS A 265 -14.30 7.19 0.05
C LYS A 265 -15.39 6.17 0.36
N GLU A 266 -15.37 5.05 -0.35
CA GLU A 266 -16.35 3.96 -0.18
C GLU A 266 -16.13 3.26 1.17
N LEU A 267 -14.87 2.95 1.51
CA LEU A 267 -14.52 2.40 2.82
C LEU A 267 -14.88 3.34 3.97
N ASP A 268 -14.68 4.65 3.80
CA ASP A 268 -15.09 5.64 4.79
C ASP A 268 -16.63 5.71 4.92
N ALA A 269 -17.38 5.55 3.82
CA ALA A 269 -18.84 5.47 3.83
C ALA A 269 -19.38 4.18 4.50
N LEU A 270 -18.72 3.05 4.26
CA LEU A 270 -18.96 1.80 5.00
C LEU A 270 -18.55 1.90 6.47
N GLY A 271 -17.79 2.95 6.82
CA GLY A 271 -17.40 3.23 8.19
C GLY A 271 -16.24 2.37 8.67
N PHE A 272 -15.30 2.09 7.77
CA PHE A 272 -14.04 1.39 8.02
C PHE A 272 -13.18 2.07 9.09
N VAL A 273 -12.72 1.28 10.06
CA VAL A 273 -11.90 1.78 11.16
C VAL A 273 -10.42 1.60 10.82
N TRP A 274 -9.75 2.70 10.46
CA TRP A 274 -8.33 2.73 10.10
C TRP A 274 -7.37 2.50 11.27
N ASN A 275 -7.66 3.10 12.42
CA ASN A 275 -6.79 3.05 13.59
C ASN A 275 -7.58 3.29 14.88
N ALA A 276 -6.96 3.00 16.03
CA ALA A 276 -7.59 3.18 17.35
C ALA A 276 -8.05 4.62 17.60
N ARG A 277 -7.34 5.61 17.05
CA ARG A 277 -7.75 7.04 17.10
C ARG A 277 -9.02 7.30 16.30
N HIS A 278 -9.12 6.78 15.08
CA HIS A 278 -10.33 6.87 14.25
C HIS A 278 -11.53 6.16 14.89
N ARG A 279 -11.30 5.03 15.59
CA ARG A 279 -12.34 4.36 16.37
C ARG A 279 -12.94 5.30 17.42
N VAL A 280 -12.07 5.96 18.19
CA VAL A 280 -12.50 6.92 19.23
C VAL A 280 -13.23 8.10 18.60
N GLU A 281 -12.72 8.66 17.50
CA GLU A 281 -13.36 9.78 16.80
C GLU A 281 -14.77 9.43 16.29
N LYS A 282 -14.90 8.29 15.60
CA LYS A 282 -16.19 7.82 15.09
C LYS A 282 -17.18 7.57 16.23
N PHE A 283 -16.73 6.90 17.29
CA PHE A 283 -17.53 6.63 18.48
C PHE A 283 -18.01 7.92 19.16
N VAL A 284 -17.12 8.90 19.33
CA VAL A 284 -17.49 10.19 19.94
C VAL A 284 -18.52 10.91 19.08
N ARG A 285 -18.35 10.93 17.76
CA ARG A 285 -19.30 11.60 16.86
C ARG A 285 -20.65 10.90 16.76
N SER A 286 -20.69 9.56 16.75
CA SER A 286 -21.93 8.82 16.55
C SER A 286 -22.72 8.56 17.84
N VAL A 287 -22.03 8.44 18.97
CA VAL A 287 -22.63 8.07 20.26
C VAL A 287 -22.59 9.22 21.25
N VAL A 288 -21.41 9.76 21.52
CA VAL A 288 -21.19 10.69 22.64
C VAL A 288 -21.79 12.06 22.34
N ILE A 289 -21.50 12.65 21.17
CA ILE A 289 -22.00 13.98 20.79
C ILE A 289 -23.54 14.00 20.80
N PRO A 290 -24.25 13.08 20.12
CA PRO A 290 -25.72 13.05 20.16
C PRO A 290 -26.28 12.83 21.57
N ALA A 291 -25.64 12.00 22.38
CA ALA A 291 -26.04 11.78 23.78
C ALA A 291 -25.85 13.05 24.62
N LEU A 292 -24.72 13.75 24.49
CA LEU A 292 -24.46 15.02 25.19
C LEU A 292 -25.42 16.12 24.78
N THR A 293 -25.68 16.28 23.48
CA THR A 293 -26.66 17.26 22.97
C THR A 293 -28.05 16.98 23.54
N THR A 294 -28.45 15.71 23.60
CA THR A 294 -29.73 15.31 24.19
C THR A 294 -29.77 15.58 25.70
N TYR A 295 -28.69 15.25 26.41
CA TYR A 295 -28.57 15.50 27.85
C TYR A 295 -28.70 17.00 28.17
N GLN A 296 -28.01 17.86 27.42
CA GLN A 296 -28.08 19.32 27.60
C GLN A 296 -29.47 19.88 27.29
N ARG A 297 -30.14 19.35 26.27
CA ARG A 297 -31.53 19.73 25.98
C ARG A 297 -32.47 19.41 27.14
N LEU A 298 -32.25 18.30 27.84
CA LEU A 298 -33.13 17.83 28.92
C LEU A 298 -32.80 18.44 30.29
N HIS A 299 -31.52 18.67 30.59
CA HIS A 299 -31.06 19.11 31.91
C HIS A 299 -30.52 20.55 31.92
N GLY A 300 -30.43 21.21 30.77
CA GLY A 300 -29.83 22.54 30.59
C GLY A 300 -28.36 22.48 30.20
N ASN A 301 -27.87 23.55 29.55
CA ASN A 301 -26.51 23.65 29.00
C ASN A 301 -25.40 23.49 30.07
N ASP A 302 -25.72 23.83 31.33
CA ASP A 302 -24.79 23.83 32.45
C ASP A 302 -24.86 22.56 33.33
N ALA A 303 -25.72 21.60 32.98
CA ALA A 303 -25.88 20.39 33.77
C ALA A 303 -24.65 19.49 33.64
N LEU A 304 -24.02 19.21 34.79
CA LEU A 304 -22.91 18.25 34.85
C LEU A 304 -23.46 16.83 34.73
N VAL A 305 -22.93 16.06 33.79
CA VAL A 305 -23.21 14.62 33.72
C VAL A 305 -22.60 13.94 34.94
N THR A 306 -23.42 13.29 35.76
CA THR A 306 -22.96 12.52 36.92
C THR A 306 -22.20 11.27 36.47
N THR A 307 -21.27 10.78 37.30
CA THR A 307 -20.44 9.61 36.96
C THR A 307 -21.24 8.35 36.70
N ASP A 308 -22.39 8.22 37.36
CA ASP A 308 -23.26 7.04 37.28
C ASP A 308 -24.35 7.18 36.21
N PHE A 309 -24.36 8.28 35.48
CA PHE A 309 -25.35 8.49 34.43
C PHE A 309 -25.18 7.47 33.30
N VAL A 310 -26.24 6.70 33.08
CA VAL A 310 -26.41 5.76 31.97
C VAL A 310 -27.55 6.28 31.11
N VAL A 311 -27.34 6.33 29.80
CA VAL A 311 -28.37 6.75 28.86
C VAL A 311 -29.56 5.78 28.95
N PRO A 312 -30.79 6.26 29.21
CA PRO A 312 -31.95 5.38 29.35
C PRO A 312 -32.24 4.56 28.08
N ASP A 313 -32.47 3.25 28.24
CA ASP A 313 -32.73 2.34 27.11
C ASP A 313 -34.11 2.51 26.47
N ARG A 314 -35.10 2.91 27.28
CA ARG A 314 -36.52 2.94 26.89
C ARG A 314 -37.03 4.32 26.47
N ASP A 315 -36.21 5.35 26.60
CA ASP A 315 -36.61 6.72 26.32
C ASP A 315 -36.36 7.05 24.84
N SER A 316 -37.44 7.42 24.14
CA SER A 316 -37.42 7.79 22.72
C SER A 316 -36.66 9.08 22.45
N ASN A 317 -36.43 9.92 23.46
CA ASN A 317 -35.68 11.15 23.31
C ASN A 317 -34.19 10.92 23.05
N TRP A 318 -33.69 9.71 23.37
CA TRP A 318 -32.28 9.35 23.22
C TRP A 318 -32.00 8.63 21.90
N PRO A 319 -30.91 8.99 21.20
CA PRO A 319 -30.44 8.32 20.00
C PRO A 319 -30.25 6.81 20.21
N VAL A 320 -30.64 6.00 19.22
CA VAL A 320 -30.59 4.52 19.32
C VAL A 320 -29.19 4.01 19.66
N LEU A 321 -28.16 4.61 19.04
CA LEU A 321 -26.77 4.23 19.25
C LEU A 321 -26.21 4.61 20.63
N SER A 322 -26.88 5.49 21.37
CA SER A 322 -26.45 5.91 22.70
C SER A 322 -27.22 5.26 23.85
N ARG A 323 -28.30 4.54 23.58
CA ARG A 323 -29.08 3.82 24.60
C ARG A 323 -28.22 2.80 25.36
N GLY A 324 -28.32 2.81 26.68
CA GLY A 324 -27.59 1.90 27.57
C GLY A 324 -26.12 2.28 27.75
N PHE A 325 -25.66 3.34 27.07
CA PHE A 325 -24.28 3.79 27.18
C PHE A 325 -24.04 4.49 28.53
N LYS A 326 -22.98 4.06 29.24
CA LYS A 326 -22.53 4.66 30.50
C LYS A 326 -21.78 5.97 30.23
N LEU A 327 -22.52 6.98 29.78
CA LEU A 327 -21.98 8.29 29.39
C LEU A 327 -21.20 8.93 30.54
N GLY A 328 -21.69 8.87 31.78
CA GLY A 328 -20.99 9.41 32.95
C GLY A 328 -19.60 8.82 33.17
N GLN A 329 -19.48 7.49 33.08
CA GLN A 329 -18.20 6.79 33.24
C GLN A 329 -17.22 7.14 32.12
N TRP A 330 -17.70 7.21 30.87
CA TRP A 330 -16.86 7.57 29.73
C TRP A 330 -16.30 8.99 29.88
N ILE A 331 -17.14 9.94 30.30
CA ILE A 331 -16.73 11.33 30.56
C ILE A 331 -15.65 11.37 31.63
N THR A 332 -15.79 10.62 32.73
CA THR A 332 -14.76 10.53 33.77
C THR A 332 -13.42 10.01 33.22
N ARG A 333 -13.44 8.98 32.36
CA ARG A 333 -12.22 8.44 31.73
C ARG A 333 -11.53 9.43 30.79
N VAL A 334 -12.32 10.23 30.07
CA VAL A 334 -11.79 11.32 29.25
C VAL A 334 -11.16 12.39 30.14
N ARG A 335 -11.83 12.78 31.22
CA ARG A 335 -11.33 13.79 32.18
C ARG A 335 -10.06 13.35 32.90
N SER A 336 -9.94 12.06 33.22
CA SER A 336 -8.74 11.48 33.84
C SER A 336 -7.59 11.23 32.86
N GLY A 337 -7.74 11.60 31.58
CA GLY A 337 -6.72 11.43 30.55
C GLY A 337 -6.51 9.99 30.08
N GLN A 338 -7.38 9.05 30.48
CA GLN A 338 -7.30 7.65 30.03
C GLN A 338 -7.69 7.50 28.56
N VAL A 339 -8.46 8.45 28.01
CA VAL A 339 -8.85 8.49 26.59
C VAL A 339 -8.17 9.69 25.93
N ALA A 340 -7.25 9.42 25.02
CA ALA A 340 -6.59 10.47 24.24
C ALA A 340 -7.51 10.97 23.11
N LEU A 341 -7.93 12.24 23.20
CA LEU A 341 -8.74 12.91 22.18
C LEU A 341 -7.88 13.85 21.33
N SER A 342 -8.14 13.88 20.02
CA SER A 342 -7.48 14.81 19.10
C SER A 342 -7.94 16.26 19.35
N PRO A 343 -7.12 17.28 19.04
CA PRO A 343 -7.50 18.70 19.22
C PRO A 343 -8.79 19.07 18.48
N LYS A 344 -8.99 18.53 17.26
CA LYS A 344 -10.21 18.73 16.47
C LYS A 344 -11.45 18.17 17.19
N LEU A 345 -11.34 16.97 17.74
CA LEU A 345 -12.45 16.33 18.46
C LEU A 345 -12.76 17.02 19.78
N ARG A 346 -11.74 17.57 20.45
CA ARG A 346 -11.92 18.43 21.63
C ARG A 346 -12.74 19.67 21.27
N SER A 347 -12.36 20.38 20.20
CA SER A 347 -13.12 21.54 19.71
C SER A 347 -14.56 21.21 19.31
N GLU A 348 -14.83 20.01 18.76
CA GLU A 348 -16.20 19.55 18.50
C GLU A 348 -17.00 19.36 19.79
N LEU A 349 -16.39 18.79 20.83
CA LEU A 349 -17.02 18.64 22.15
C LEU A 349 -17.23 20.01 22.85
N ASP A 350 -16.30 20.96 22.69
CA ASP A 350 -16.43 22.34 23.18
C ASP A 350 -17.67 23.03 22.60
N LYS A 351 -17.93 22.87 21.30
CA LYS A 351 -19.12 23.43 20.63
C LYS A 351 -20.42 22.86 21.17
N VAL A 352 -20.38 21.63 21.66
CA VAL A 352 -21.52 20.96 22.31
C VAL A 352 -21.50 21.26 23.81
N GLY A 353 -20.79 22.29 24.29
CA GLY A 353 -20.79 22.70 25.70
C GLY A 353 -20.24 21.64 26.66
N PHE A 354 -19.32 20.79 26.20
CA PHE A 354 -18.74 19.76 27.05
C PHE A 354 -17.90 20.39 28.16
N VAL A 355 -18.36 20.23 29.41
CA VAL A 355 -17.63 20.73 30.57
C VAL A 355 -16.43 19.83 30.85
N TRP A 356 -15.23 20.27 30.47
CA TRP A 356 -14.00 19.48 30.66
C TRP A 356 -13.66 19.25 32.12
N ARG A 357 -13.86 20.24 32.99
CA ARG A 357 -13.64 20.12 34.43
C ARG A 357 -14.64 20.98 35.19
N SER A 358 -15.07 20.51 36.35
CA SER A 358 -15.86 21.26 37.35
C SER A 358 -15.22 22.59 37.78
N TYR A 359 -13.95 22.80 37.44
CA TYR A 359 -13.13 23.95 37.79
C TYR A 359 -13.23 25.15 36.82
N ASP A 360 -13.88 25.00 35.66
CA ASP A 360 -14.01 26.09 34.68
C ASP A 360 -14.92 27.22 35.14
N ARG A 361 -16.01 26.89 35.85
CA ARG A 361 -16.81 27.92 36.54
C ARG A 361 -16.00 28.67 37.59
N ARG A 362 -15.21 27.96 38.39
CA ARG A 362 -14.32 28.61 39.37
C ARG A 362 -13.26 29.47 38.68
N TRP A 363 -12.81 29.10 37.48
CA TRP A 363 -11.93 29.95 36.67
C TRP A 363 -12.66 31.22 36.23
N THR A 364 -13.76 31.08 35.49
CA THR A 364 -14.46 32.20 34.85
C THR A 364 -15.17 33.12 35.85
N ASP A 365 -15.78 32.58 36.91
CA ASP A 365 -16.64 33.34 37.82
C ASP A 365 -15.91 33.86 39.07
N ILE A 366 -14.76 33.27 39.41
CA ILE A 366 -14.06 33.51 40.68
C ILE A 366 -12.60 33.91 40.45
N LEU A 367 -11.79 33.05 39.82
CA LEU A 367 -10.33 33.25 39.75
C LEU A 367 -9.94 34.32 38.72
N LEU A 368 -10.44 34.25 37.49
CA LEU A 368 -10.09 35.18 36.41
C LEU A 368 -10.50 36.63 36.74
N PRO A 369 -11.74 36.91 37.17
CA PRO A 369 -12.11 38.25 37.63
C PRO A 369 -11.28 38.75 38.82
N ALA A 370 -10.92 37.86 39.75
CA ALA A 370 -10.08 38.23 40.89
C ALA A 370 -8.63 38.51 40.50
N PHE A 371 -8.07 37.76 39.54
CA PHE A 371 -6.74 38.05 38.99
C PHE A 371 -6.72 39.35 38.18
N GLN A 372 -7.77 39.63 37.41
CA GLN A 372 -7.92 40.90 36.68
C GLN A 372 -7.99 42.09 37.65
N ALA A 373 -8.85 42.01 38.67
CA ALA A 373 -8.96 43.04 39.70
C ALA A 373 -7.64 43.25 40.47
N TYR A 374 -6.90 42.17 40.75
CA TYR A 374 -5.58 42.29 41.36
C TYR A 374 -4.56 42.95 40.42
N ALA A 375 -4.53 42.54 39.15
CA ALA A 375 -3.63 43.11 38.15
C ALA A 375 -3.89 44.60 37.97
N GLU A 376 -5.15 45.05 37.92
CA GLU A 376 -5.51 46.47 37.84
C GLU A 376 -4.95 47.28 39.03
N LEU A 377 -5.00 46.73 40.24
CA LEU A 377 -4.48 47.39 41.45
C LEU A 377 -2.95 47.36 41.58
N HIS A 378 -2.30 46.37 40.96
CA HIS A 378 -0.87 46.09 41.13
C HIS A 378 -0.09 46.21 39.82
N GLY A 379 -0.38 47.25 39.04
CA GLY A 379 0.45 47.67 37.89
C GLY A 379 0.34 46.77 36.66
N GLY A 380 -0.82 46.14 36.46
CA GLY A 380 -1.14 45.31 35.30
C GLY A 380 -0.63 43.87 35.37
N THR A 381 -0.04 43.43 36.51
CA THR A 381 0.55 42.09 36.62
C THR A 381 0.21 41.39 37.94
N CYS A 382 0.04 40.07 37.86
CA CYS A 382 -0.08 39.17 39.00
C CYS A 382 1.27 38.52 39.38
N ALA A 383 2.38 38.91 38.72
CA ALA A 383 3.68 38.27 38.89
C ALA A 383 4.23 38.33 40.32
N SER A 384 4.00 39.43 41.02
CA SER A 384 4.49 39.71 42.37
C SER A 384 3.54 39.28 43.49
N MET A 385 2.42 38.63 43.17
CA MET A 385 1.41 38.24 44.15
C MET A 385 1.94 37.21 45.15
N SER A 386 1.73 37.48 46.44
CA SER A 386 2.10 36.58 47.53
C SER A 386 1.25 35.30 47.54
N THR A 387 1.85 34.16 47.86
CA THR A 387 1.17 32.86 47.95
C THR A 387 0.16 32.75 49.10
N LYS A 388 0.18 33.71 50.04
CA LYS A 388 -0.78 33.81 51.15
C LYS A 388 -1.89 34.84 50.91
N PHE A 389 -1.91 35.48 49.74
CA PHE A 389 -2.86 36.53 49.44
C PHE A 389 -4.29 35.98 49.39
N THR A 390 -5.15 36.54 50.24
CA THR A 390 -6.58 36.24 50.30
C THR A 390 -7.35 37.47 49.86
N VAL A 391 -8.34 37.27 49.00
CA VAL A 391 -9.10 38.39 48.40
C VAL A 391 -9.89 39.13 49.50
N PRO A 392 -9.66 40.44 49.67
CA PRO A 392 -10.39 41.25 50.64
C PRO A 392 -11.86 41.45 50.19
N PRO A 393 -12.81 41.59 51.13
CA PRO A 393 -14.23 41.80 50.83
C PRO A 393 -14.55 43.25 50.43
N GLU A 394 -13.77 43.81 49.50
CA GLU A 394 -13.84 45.22 49.08
C GLU A 394 -13.77 45.33 47.55
N ALA A 395 -14.36 46.40 47.00
CA ALA A 395 -14.22 46.71 45.58
C ALA A 395 -12.74 47.02 45.27
N PRO A 396 -12.18 46.60 44.12
CA PRO A 396 -12.84 46.15 42.88
C PRO A 396 -13.07 44.64 42.77
N TYR A 397 -12.79 43.84 43.80
CA TYR A 397 -12.94 42.39 43.72
C TYR A 397 -14.42 41.96 43.71
N PRO A 398 -14.80 40.98 42.87
CA PRO A 398 -16.18 40.51 42.81
C PRO A 398 -16.55 39.78 44.11
N ARG A 399 -17.82 39.90 44.51
CA ARG A 399 -18.35 39.29 45.74
C ARG A 399 -18.16 37.78 45.81
N THR A 400 -18.15 37.12 44.64
CA THR A 400 -17.92 35.68 44.48
C THR A 400 -16.50 35.25 44.83
N ALA A 401 -15.53 36.18 44.82
CA ALA A 401 -14.12 35.90 45.07
C ALA A 401 -13.66 36.27 46.49
N TRP A 402 -14.49 36.95 47.29
CA TRP A 402 -14.14 37.36 48.65
C TRP A 402 -13.76 36.17 49.54
N GLY A 403 -12.64 36.28 50.25
CA GLY A 403 -12.13 35.22 51.14
C GLY A 403 -11.45 34.05 50.42
N VAL A 404 -11.35 34.06 49.08
CA VAL A 404 -10.62 33.04 48.33
C VAL A 404 -9.11 33.28 48.45
N ASN A 405 -8.35 32.21 48.72
CA ASN A 405 -6.89 32.25 48.68
C ASN A 405 -6.38 32.24 47.23
N LEU A 406 -6.31 33.43 46.65
CA LEU A 406 -5.88 33.66 45.27
C LEU A 406 -4.38 33.39 45.09
N GLY A 407 -3.58 33.70 46.11
CA GLY A 407 -2.13 33.42 46.11
C GLY A 407 -1.78 31.94 46.06
N GLY A 408 -2.55 31.10 46.78
CA GLY A 408 -2.41 29.65 46.74
C GLY A 408 -2.82 29.08 45.38
N ALA A 409 -3.91 29.59 44.81
CA ALA A 409 -4.33 29.22 43.46
C ALA A 409 -3.26 29.58 42.42
N LEU A 410 -2.66 30.77 42.53
CA LEU A 410 -1.55 31.21 41.67
C LEU A 410 -0.34 30.27 41.77
N TRP A 411 0.02 29.84 42.98
CA TRP A 411 1.12 28.91 43.20
C TRP A 411 0.88 27.57 42.52
N HIS A 412 -0.34 27.02 42.61
CA HIS A 412 -0.70 25.79 41.91
C HIS A 412 -0.62 25.97 40.38
N ILE A 413 -1.15 27.09 39.86
CA ILE A 413 -1.09 27.42 38.42
C ILE A 413 0.36 27.47 37.93
N ARG A 414 1.28 28.10 38.67
CA ARG A 414 2.70 28.15 38.32
C ARG A 414 3.40 26.80 38.31
N ASN A 415 2.95 25.87 39.16
CA ASN A 415 3.53 24.53 39.29
C ASN A 415 2.82 23.47 38.42
N GLY A 416 2.06 23.89 37.40
CA GLY A 416 1.48 22.98 36.41
C GLY A 416 0.09 22.44 36.76
N ASP A 417 -0.73 23.21 37.46
CA ASP A 417 -2.13 22.86 37.72
C ASP A 417 -2.95 22.77 36.41
N SER A 418 -4.10 22.12 36.54
CA SER A 418 -5.13 21.85 35.54
C SER A 418 -5.47 23.00 34.59
N TYR A 419 -5.40 24.26 35.05
CA TYR A 419 -5.69 25.46 34.24
C TYR A 419 -4.65 25.75 33.15
N VAL A 420 -3.40 25.29 33.31
CA VAL A 420 -2.31 25.51 32.35
C VAL A 420 -2.46 24.64 31.09
N ASN A 421 -3.36 23.66 31.06
CA ASN A 421 -3.50 22.72 29.93
C ASN A 421 -4.39 23.21 28.78
N CYS A 422 -4.93 24.44 28.84
CA CYS A 422 -5.81 25.03 27.84
C CYS A 422 -5.13 26.26 27.21
N GLU A 423 -5.00 26.30 25.88
CA GLU A 423 -4.28 27.38 25.18
C GLU A 423 -4.92 28.76 25.41
N ASP A 424 -6.25 28.85 25.45
CA ASP A 424 -6.95 30.12 25.67
C ASP A 424 -6.69 30.66 27.09
N LYS A 425 -6.72 29.79 28.11
CA LYS A 425 -6.39 30.16 29.49
C LYS A 425 -4.91 30.44 29.68
N GLN A 426 -4.03 29.75 28.96
CA GLN A 426 -2.61 30.10 28.93
C GLN A 426 -2.40 31.52 28.36
N ARG A 427 -3.14 31.94 27.33
CA ARG A 427 -3.08 33.31 26.81
C ARG A 427 -3.53 34.32 27.86
N GLU A 428 -4.65 34.06 28.55
CA GLU A 428 -5.13 34.91 29.64
C GLU A 428 -4.11 34.99 30.80
N LEU A 429 -3.53 33.86 31.19
CA LEU A 429 -2.50 33.78 32.24
C LEU A 429 -1.21 34.50 31.86
N ARG A 430 -0.78 34.43 30.59
CA ARG A 430 0.36 35.20 30.06
C ARG A 430 0.06 36.69 30.04
N ALA A 431 -1.14 37.08 29.61
CA ALA A 431 -1.57 38.49 29.62
C ALA A 431 -1.55 39.10 31.03
N LEU A 432 -1.83 38.29 32.07
CA LEU A 432 -1.77 38.69 33.47
C LEU A 432 -0.36 38.55 34.09
N GLY A 433 0.65 38.15 33.32
CA GLY A 433 2.04 37.97 33.78
C GLY A 433 2.25 36.82 34.76
N ILE A 434 1.36 35.82 34.76
CA ILE A 434 1.40 34.68 35.69
C ILE A 434 2.33 33.57 35.19
N LEU A 435 2.29 33.31 33.88
CA LEU A 435 3.18 32.39 33.17
C LEU A 435 4.20 33.21 32.36
N ALA A 436 5.43 32.70 32.22
CA ALA A 436 6.43 33.31 31.36
C ALA A 436 6.01 33.17 29.88
N ASP A 437 6.35 34.16 29.07
CA ASP A 437 6.34 34.01 27.61
C ASP A 437 7.49 33.06 27.24
N ASP A 438 7.20 31.76 27.20
CA ASP A 438 8.12 30.81 26.58
C ASP A 438 8.21 31.16 25.09
N ALA A 439 9.29 31.85 24.74
CA ALA A 439 9.82 31.87 23.40
C ALA A 439 10.00 30.43 22.94
N VAL A 440 9.47 30.16 21.75
CA VAL A 440 9.79 29.03 20.88
C VAL A 440 11.19 28.46 21.18
N ALA A 441 11.23 27.19 21.57
CA ALA A 441 12.37 26.31 21.40
C ALA A 441 11.89 24.94 20.93
#